data_AF-A0A4Y5ZNB2-F1
#
_entry.id   AF-A0A4Y5ZNB2-F1
#
_cell.length_a   1.000
_cell.length_b   1.000
_cell.length_c   1.000
_cell.angle_alpha   90.00
_cell.angle_beta   90.00
_cell.angle_gamma   90.00
#
_symmetry.space_group_name_H-M   'P 1'
#
loop_
_entity.id
_entity.type
_entity.pdbx_description
1 polymer ?
#
loop_
_entity_poly.entity_id
_entity_poly.type
_entity_poly.pdbx_seq_one_letter_code
_entity_poly.pdbx_strand_id
1 'polypeptide(L)'
;MPPLTTSGTTLKWRLMDSHTQYGILLATLPAGRHLSHDQQQLVDTLVEQLTATLALDRHREKQQQLIVMEERATIARELHDSIAQSLSCMKMQVSCLQMQDEGMPRAANSCSARSATSLTPRGFSFASC
;
A
#
# COMPACT_ATOMS: atom_id res chain seq x y z
N MET A 1 39.73 -45.37 -3.98
CA MET A 1 39.41 -44.27 -3.03
C MET A 1 38.36 -44.79 -2.06
N PRO A 2 38.52 -44.66 -0.74
CA PRO A 2 37.43 -44.97 0.18
C PRO A 2 36.40 -43.83 0.18
N PRO A 3 35.11 -44.10 0.50
CA PRO A 3 34.10 -43.06 0.64
C PRO A 3 34.36 -42.26 1.91
N LEU A 4 34.44 -40.93 1.79
CA LEU A 4 34.47 -40.02 2.94
C LEU A 4 33.06 -40.03 3.56
N THR A 5 32.78 -40.95 4.49
CA THR A 5 31.59 -40.88 5.34
C THR A 5 31.78 -39.76 6.36
N THR A 6 31.64 -38.51 5.93
CA THR A 6 31.55 -37.36 6.82
C THR A 6 30.20 -37.37 7.51
N SER A 7 30.10 -38.09 8.63
CA SER A 7 28.97 -38.00 9.55
C SER A 7 29.06 -36.66 10.29
N GLY A 8 28.73 -35.57 9.60
CA GLY A 8 28.67 -34.23 10.17
C GLY A 8 27.46 -34.06 11.08
N THR A 9 27.56 -33.19 12.08
CA THR A 9 26.43 -32.83 12.95
C THR A 9 25.64 -31.72 12.29
N THR A 10 24.37 -31.96 11.95
CA THR A 10 23.48 -30.91 11.44
C THR A 10 22.76 -30.20 12.59
N LEU A 11 22.96 -28.88 12.69
CA LEU A 11 22.22 -28.00 13.58
C LEU A 11 21.04 -27.37 12.83
N LYS A 12 19.95 -27.16 13.56
CA LYS A 12 18.70 -26.64 13.01
C LYS A 12 18.13 -25.58 13.95
N TRP A 13 17.90 -24.40 13.42
CA TRP A 13 17.16 -23.32 14.10
C TRP A 13 15.86 -23.05 13.37
N ARG A 14 14.78 -22.81 14.12
CA ARG A 14 13.49 -22.42 13.54
C ARG A 14 13.41 -20.90 13.53
N LEU A 15 13.15 -20.32 12.37
CA LEU A 15 12.90 -18.90 12.22
C LEU A 15 11.39 -18.71 12.38
N MET A 16 10.94 -18.45 13.61
CA MET A 16 9.53 -18.29 13.93
C MET A 16 9.33 -17.19 14.97
N ASP A 17 8.29 -16.39 14.78
CA ASP A 17 7.79 -15.50 15.83
C ASP A 17 6.56 -16.14 16.52
N SER A 18 5.86 -15.36 17.35
CA SER A 18 4.67 -15.81 18.08
C SER A 18 3.47 -16.16 17.19
N HIS A 19 3.46 -15.76 15.92
CA HIS A 19 2.31 -15.85 15.03
C HIS A 19 2.60 -16.60 13.72
N THR A 20 3.87 -16.68 13.30
CA THR A 20 4.27 -17.08 11.95
C THR A 20 5.57 -17.87 11.98
N GLN A 21 5.58 -19.02 11.28
CA GLN A 21 6.81 -19.74 10.96
C GLN A 21 7.34 -19.24 9.60
N TYR A 22 8.55 -18.68 9.60
CA TYR A 22 9.22 -18.18 8.39
C TYR A 22 10.03 -19.27 7.70
N GLY A 23 10.66 -20.16 8.47
CA GLY A 23 11.46 -21.24 7.90
C GLY A 23 12.39 -21.91 8.90
N ILE A 24 13.42 -22.56 8.37
CA ILE A 24 14.47 -23.22 9.17
C ILE A 24 15.84 -22.80 8.64
N LEU A 25 16.77 -22.51 9.55
CA LEU A 25 18.18 -22.35 9.25
C LEU A 25 18.88 -23.68 9.56
N LEU A 26 19.61 -24.21 8.59
CA LEU A 26 20.35 -25.47 8.72
C LEU A 26 21.84 -25.17 8.59
N ALA A 27 22.64 -25.66 9.54
CA ALA A 27 24.10 -25.64 9.45
C ALA A 27 24.65 -27.06 9.62
N THR A 28 25.64 -27.43 8.82
CA THR A 28 26.29 -28.74 8.94
C THR A 28 27.72 -28.55 9.41
N LEU A 29 28.06 -29.14 10.55
CA LEU A 29 29.41 -29.11 11.10
C LEU A 29 30.17 -30.39 10.72
N PRO A 30 31.49 -30.30 10.47
CA PRO A 30 32.34 -31.48 10.31
C PRO A 30 32.26 -32.40 11.55
N ALA A 31 32.42 -33.70 11.35
CA ALA A 31 32.41 -34.69 12.42
C ALA A 31 33.41 -34.32 13.53
N GLY A 32 32.99 -34.38 14.79
CA GLY A 32 33.84 -34.08 15.95
C GLY A 32 34.02 -32.59 16.27
N ARG A 33 33.39 -31.66 15.52
CA ARG A 33 33.32 -30.25 15.89
C ARG A 33 32.01 -29.91 16.59
N HIS A 34 32.12 -29.13 17.64
CA HIS A 34 30.99 -28.47 18.31
C HIS A 34 31.18 -26.96 18.28
N LEU A 35 30.09 -26.21 18.32
CA LEU A 35 30.15 -24.77 18.53
C LEU A 35 30.60 -24.50 19.97
N SER A 36 31.52 -23.55 20.15
CA SER A 36 31.76 -23.00 21.48
C SER A 36 30.52 -22.24 21.98
N HIS A 37 30.46 -21.97 23.28
CA HIS A 37 29.39 -21.17 23.88
C HIS A 37 29.22 -19.82 23.16
N ASP A 38 30.31 -19.10 22.91
CA ASP A 38 30.27 -17.79 22.25
C ASP A 38 29.77 -17.88 20.80
N GLN A 39 30.15 -18.93 20.08
CA GLN A 39 29.66 -19.17 18.72
C GLN A 39 28.18 -19.50 18.72
N GLN A 40 27.72 -20.28 19.69
CA GLN A 40 26.32 -20.62 19.85
C GLN A 40 25.49 -19.36 20.15
N GLN A 41 25.94 -18.52 21.09
CA GLN A 41 25.29 -17.25 21.42
C GLN A 41 25.22 -16.30 20.22
N LEU A 42 26.29 -16.23 19.41
CA LEU A 42 26.31 -15.43 18.19
C LEU A 42 25.31 -15.96 17.15
N VAL A 43 25.22 -17.28 16.98
CA VAL A 43 24.24 -17.89 16.07
C VAL A 43 22.82 -17.67 16.57
N ASP A 44 22.57 -17.79 17.86
CA ASP A 44 21.24 -17.55 18.45
C ASP A 44 20.84 -16.08 18.24
N THR A 45 21.75 -15.13 18.49
CA THR A 45 21.52 -13.70 18.22
C THR A 45 21.24 -13.45 16.73
N LEU A 46 21.99 -14.10 15.84
CA LEU A 46 21.80 -13.99 14.39
C LEU A 46 20.42 -14.54 13.97
N VAL A 47 20.02 -15.68 14.53
CA VAL A 47 18.71 -16.32 14.28
C VAL A 47 17.58 -15.43 14.75
N GLU A 48 17.71 -14.80 15.92
CA GLU A 48 16.75 -13.82 16.43
C GLU A 48 16.64 -12.60 15.51
N GLN A 49 17.76 -11.99 15.12
CA GLN A 49 17.78 -10.84 14.22
C GLN A 49 17.21 -11.15 12.83
N LEU A 50 17.54 -12.32 12.29
CA LEU A 50 17.00 -12.79 11.02
C LEU A 50 15.49 -12.99 11.11
N THR A 51 15.01 -13.61 12.18
CA THR A 51 13.57 -13.79 12.43
C THR A 51 12.85 -12.46 12.56
N ALA A 52 13.41 -11.50 13.30
CA ALA A 52 12.85 -10.16 13.45
C ALA A 52 12.77 -9.42 12.11
N THR A 53 13.81 -9.51 11.28
CA THR A 53 13.84 -8.89 9.95
C THR A 53 12.77 -9.47 9.03
N LEU A 54 12.61 -10.81 9.03
CA LEU A 54 11.58 -11.49 8.25
C LEU A 54 10.17 -11.11 8.72
N ALA A 55 9.97 -10.92 10.02
CA ALA A 55 8.71 -10.44 10.57
C ALA A 55 8.38 -9.01 10.13
N LEU A 56 9.36 -8.10 10.19
CA LEU A 56 9.19 -6.73 9.73
C LEU A 56 8.85 -6.67 8.23
N ASP A 57 9.50 -7.48 7.40
CA ASP A 57 9.23 -7.54 5.97
C ASP A 57 7.80 -8.00 5.67
N ARG A 58 7.33 -9.08 6.33
CA ARG A 58 5.93 -9.51 6.24
C ARG A 58 4.94 -8.46 6.71
N HIS A 59 5.25 -7.75 7.80
CA HIS A 59 4.40 -6.67 8.28
C HIS A 59 4.33 -5.52 7.27
N ARG A 60 5.46 -5.16 6.67
CA ARG A 60 5.54 -4.13 5.63
C ARG A 60 4.74 -4.50 4.40
N GLU A 61 4.83 -5.75 3.93
CA GLU A 61 4.06 -6.23 2.78
C GLU A 61 2.55 -6.10 3.02
N LYS A 62 2.07 -6.54 4.18
CA LYS A 62 0.66 -6.39 4.57
C LYS A 62 0.23 -4.92 4.63
N GLN A 63 1.06 -4.06 5.20
CA GLN A 63 0.77 -2.63 5.28
C GLN A 63 0.73 -1.99 3.88
N GLN A 64 1.64 -2.36 2.99
CA GLN A 64 1.62 -1.88 1.61
C GLN A 64 0.35 -2.29 0.87
N GLN A 65 -0.13 -3.52 1.07
CA GLN A 65 -1.41 -3.97 0.51
C GLN A 65 -2.57 -3.10 0.99
N LEU A 66 -2.61 -2.77 2.29
CA LEU A 66 -3.63 -1.87 2.84
C LEU A 66 -3.57 -0.48 2.22
N ILE A 67 -2.36 0.10 2.10
CA ILE A 67 -2.15 1.41 1.47
C ILE A 67 -2.66 1.41 0.02
N VAL A 68 -2.33 0.37 -0.75
CA VAL A 68 -2.81 0.25 -2.15
C VAL A 68 -4.33 0.15 -2.21
N MET A 69 -4.96 -0.55 -1.27
CA MET A 69 -6.42 -0.64 -1.20
C MET A 69 -7.07 0.70 -0.86
N GLU A 70 -6.50 1.43 0.09
CA GLU A 70 -6.96 2.77 0.46
C GLU A 70 -6.86 3.73 -0.74
N GLU A 71 -5.73 3.73 -1.43
CA GLU A 71 -5.52 4.57 -2.60
C GLU A 71 -6.53 4.27 -3.71
N ARG A 72 -6.80 2.99 -3.98
CA ARG A 72 -7.83 2.58 -4.94
C ARG A 72 -9.21 3.09 -4.56
N ALA A 73 -9.56 3.05 -3.27
CA ALA A 73 -10.85 3.56 -2.79
C ALA A 73 -10.93 5.09 -2.92
N THR A 74 -9.84 5.81 -2.65
CA THR A 74 -9.75 7.26 -2.83
C THR A 74 -9.91 7.63 -4.29
N ILE A 75 -9.14 7.02 -5.20
CA ILE A 75 -9.25 7.26 -6.64
C ILE A 75 -10.68 6.99 -7.13
N ALA A 76 -11.30 5.89 -6.72
CA ALA A 76 -12.67 5.57 -7.13
C ALA A 76 -13.68 6.63 -6.68
N ARG A 77 -13.53 7.17 -5.46
CA ARG A 77 -14.38 8.24 -4.93
C ARG A 77 -14.17 9.54 -5.69
N GLU A 78 -12.92 9.94 -5.91
CA GLU A 78 -12.61 11.17 -6.66
C GLU A 78 -13.14 11.12 -8.10
N LEU A 79 -12.99 9.96 -8.76
CA LEU A 79 -13.57 9.75 -10.09
C LEU A 79 -15.10 9.83 -10.06
N HIS A 80 -15.75 9.21 -9.07
CA HIS A 80 -17.20 9.27 -8.92
C HIS A 80 -17.70 10.72 -8.75
N ASP A 81 -17.05 11.48 -7.86
CA ASP A 81 -17.41 12.87 -7.58
C ASP A 81 -17.22 13.76 -8.83
N SER A 82 -16.13 13.56 -9.57
CA SER A 82 -15.86 14.28 -10.82
C SER A 82 -16.94 14.04 -11.89
N ILE A 83 -17.39 12.78 -12.03
CA ILE A 83 -18.46 12.42 -12.97
C ILE A 83 -19.79 13.03 -12.52
N ALA A 84 -20.15 12.88 -11.25
CA ALA A 84 -21.39 13.41 -10.69
C ALA A 84 -21.49 14.94 -10.86
N GLN A 85 -20.37 15.64 -10.66
CA GLN A 85 -20.27 17.08 -10.88
C GLN A 85 -20.47 17.46 -12.35
N SER A 86 -19.80 16.75 -13.27
CA SER A 86 -19.91 17.01 -14.71
C SER A 86 -21.34 16.83 -15.22
N LEU A 87 -22.00 15.75 -14.77
CA LEU A 87 -23.41 15.47 -15.10
C LEU A 87 -24.36 16.52 -14.51
N SER A 88 -24.13 16.94 -13.26
CA SER A 88 -24.93 17.98 -12.61
C SER A 88 -24.80 19.33 -13.32
N CYS A 89 -23.59 19.69 -13.73
CA CYS A 89 -23.32 20.90 -14.51
C CYS A 89 -24.09 20.86 -15.84
N MET A 90 -24.00 19.76 -16.58
CA MET A 90 -24.70 19.59 -17.85
C MET A 90 -26.22 19.67 -17.67
N LYS A 91 -26.78 19.04 -16.62
CA LYS A 91 -28.21 19.12 -16.29
C LYS A 91 -28.65 20.55 -16.03
N MET A 92 -27.86 21.32 -15.29
CA MET A 92 -28.15 22.74 -15.01
C MET A 92 -28.09 23.58 -16.28
N GLN A 93 -27.07 23.39 -17.13
CA GLN A 93 -26.94 24.07 -18.42
C GLN A 93 -28.14 23.81 -19.34
N VAL A 94 -28.59 22.56 -19.44
CA VAL A 94 -29.77 22.18 -20.23
C VAL A 94 -31.04 22.82 -19.67
N SER A 95 -31.24 22.79 -18.34
CA SER A 95 -32.38 23.43 -17.68
C SER A 95 -32.44 24.94 -17.99
N CYS A 96 -31.30 25.64 -17.95
CA CYS A 96 -31.23 27.05 -18.30
C CYS A 96 -31.62 27.33 -19.77
N LEU A 97 -31.25 26.45 -20.69
CA LEU A 97 -31.63 26.57 -22.10
C LEU A 97 -33.13 26.32 -22.32
N GLN A 98 -33.70 25.32 -21.65
CA GLN A 98 -35.14 25.02 -21.73
C GLN A 98 -36.01 26.17 -21.20
N MET A 99 -35.59 26.82 -20.12
CA MET A 99 -36.29 28.00 -19.58
C MET A 99 -36.23 29.21 -20.51
N GLN A 100 -35.21 29.32 -21.38
CA GLN A 100 -35.13 30.39 -22.38
C GLN A 100 -36.06 30.15 -23.58
N ASP A 101 -36.33 28.89 -23.90
CA ASP A 101 -37.24 28.47 -24.98
C ASP A 101 -38.72 28.67 -24.60
N GLU A 102 -39.07 28.44 -23.32
CA GLU A 102 -40.44 28.49 -22.80
C GLU A 102 -40.95 29.89 -22.36
N GLY A 103 -40.15 30.96 -22.50
CA GLY A 103 -40.67 32.31 -22.24
C GLY A 103 -39.62 33.43 -22.17
N MET A 104 -39.85 34.50 -22.94
CA MET A 104 -39.08 35.76 -22.88
C MET A 104 -40.09 36.89 -22.53
N PRO A 105 -39.76 37.92 -21.69
CA PRO A 105 -38.47 38.62 -21.70
C PRO A 105 -37.83 39.08 -20.37
N ARG A 106 -36.52 39.37 -20.49
CA ARG A 106 -35.70 40.41 -19.80
C ARG A 106 -35.37 40.25 -18.31
N ALA A 107 -34.22 39.61 -18.03
CA ALA A 107 -33.12 40.10 -17.16
C ALA A 107 -31.93 39.10 -17.04
N ALA A 108 -31.71 38.22 -18.01
CA ALA A 108 -30.73 37.13 -17.88
C ALA A 108 -29.31 37.51 -18.34
N ASN A 109 -28.79 38.67 -17.90
CA ASN A 109 -27.37 39.02 -18.08
C ASN A 109 -26.60 38.72 -16.79
N SER A 110 -26.66 37.48 -16.29
CA SER A 110 -25.77 37.03 -15.21
C SER A 110 -25.69 35.50 -15.14
N CYS A 111 -25.44 34.84 -16.26
CA CYS A 111 -24.91 33.48 -16.23
C CYS A 111 -23.78 33.37 -17.24
N SER A 112 -22.71 34.11 -16.98
CA SER A 112 -21.42 33.86 -17.64
C SER A 112 -20.84 32.60 -17.02
N ALA A 113 -20.93 31.48 -17.74
CA ALA A 113 -20.16 30.28 -17.48
C ALA A 113 -18.67 30.59 -17.69
N ARG A 114 -18.02 31.17 -16.67
CA ARG A 114 -16.56 31.35 -16.63
C ARG A 114 -15.95 30.22 -15.82
N SER A 115 -15.60 29.13 -16.50
CA SER A 115 -14.75 28.08 -15.98
C SER A 115 -13.30 28.57 -15.89
N ALA A 116 -12.86 28.96 -14.70
CA ALA A 116 -11.43 29.15 -14.38
C ALA A 116 -10.98 27.98 -13.51
N THR A 117 -10.42 26.94 -14.14
CA THR A 117 -9.87 25.78 -13.44
C THR A 117 -8.43 26.09 -13.04
N SER A 118 -8.18 26.44 -11.78
CA SER A 118 -6.82 26.46 -11.21
C SER A 118 -6.56 25.16 -10.45
N LEU A 119 -5.55 24.40 -10.88
CA LEU A 119 -5.06 23.24 -10.15
C LEU A 119 -4.20 23.69 -8.96
N THR A 120 -4.59 23.31 -7.74
CA THR A 120 -3.76 23.44 -6.54
C THR A 120 -3.27 22.05 -6.08
N PRO A 121 -2.09 21.96 -5.40
CA PRO A 121 -1.44 20.67 -5.11
C PRO A 121 -2.07 19.87 -3.96
N ARG A 122 -3.17 20.34 -3.37
CA ARG A 122 -3.80 19.73 -2.19
C ARG A 122 -5.31 19.99 -2.24
N GLY A 123 -6.05 19.13 -2.92
CA GLY A 123 -7.52 19.08 -2.89
C GLY A 123 -8.22 20.34 -3.43
N PHE A 124 -9.23 20.14 -4.28
CA PHE A 124 -10.04 21.24 -4.78
C PHE A 124 -10.81 21.91 -3.63
N SER A 125 -10.32 23.05 -3.16
CA SER A 125 -11.08 23.95 -2.28
C SER A 125 -11.80 24.96 -3.16
N PHE A 126 -13.13 24.81 -3.28
CA PHE A 126 -13.99 25.81 -3.88
C PHE A 126 -14.31 26.87 -2.82
N ALA A 127 -13.62 28.01 -2.88
CA ALA A 127 -14.08 29.23 -2.22
C ALA A 127 -15.17 29.84 -3.11
N SER A 128 -16.43 29.68 -2.71
CA SER A 128 -17.54 30.49 -3.21
C SER A 128 -17.38 31.92 -2.67
N CYS A 129 -17.56 32.92 -3.53
CA CYS A 129 -18.14 34.19 -3.10
C CYS A 129 -19.65 34.09 -3.25
#